data_AF-A0A3A8GSP6-F1
#
_entry.id   AF-A0A3A8GSP6-F1
#
_cell.length_a   1.000
_cell.length_b   1.000
_cell.length_c   1.000
_cell.angle_alpha   90.00
_cell.angle_beta   90.00
_cell.angle_gamma   90.00
#
_symmetry.space_group_name_H-M   'P 1'
#
loop_
_entity.id
_entity.type
_entity.pdbx_description
1 polymer ?
#
loop_
_entity_poly.entity_id
_entity_poly.type
_entity_poly.pdbx_seq_one_letter_code
_entity_poly.pdbx_strand_id
1 'polypeptide(L)' 'MASEPTRLQVIAIPRARVWINGAFVGMSPTSAVRVDGTKVEVRLEHAALGHHETTTTVEHGRTTALTVRW' A
#
# COMPACT_ATOMS: atom_id res chain seq x y z
N MET A 1 20.67 14.86 9.95
CA MET A 1 19.93 13.68 10.43
C MET A 1 19.15 13.12 9.25
N ALA A 2 19.52 11.95 8.72
CA ALA A 2 18.72 11.31 7.68
C ALA A 2 17.50 10.67 8.35
N SER A 3 16.31 11.17 8.07
CA SER A 3 15.07 10.54 8.53
C SER A 3 15.01 9.11 8.00
N GLU A 4 14.67 8.14 8.84
CA GLU A 4 14.45 6.76 8.40
C GLU A 4 13.39 6.73 7.29
N PRO A 5 13.52 5.86 6.28
CA PRO A 5 12.54 5.77 5.21
C PRO A 5 11.21 5.24 5.74
N THR A 6 10.13 5.99 5.51
CA THR A 6 8.77 5.50 5.71
C THR A 6 8.45 4.42 4.69
N ARG A 7 7.87 3.31 5.16
CA ARG A 7 7.53 2.17 4.31
C ARG A 7 6.10 1.72 4.52
N LEU A 8 5.47 1.24 3.45
CA LEU A 8 4.15 0.65 3.47
C LEU A 8 4.21 -0.77 2.88
N GLN A 9 3.65 -1.73 3.60
CA GLN A 9 3.36 -3.07 3.12
C GLN A 9 1.86 -3.23 2.97
N VAL A 10 1.39 -3.72 1.82
CA VAL A 10 -0.05 -3.91 1.56
C VAL A 10 -0.37 -5.40 1.46
N ILE A 11 -1.35 -5.82 2.25
CA ILE A 11 -1.88 -7.18 2.30
C ILE A 11 -3.36 -7.13 1.95
N ALA A 12 -3.69 -7.51 0.71
CA ALA A 12 -5.07 -7.57 0.24
C ALA A 12 -5.59 -9.00 0.25
N ILE A 13 -6.84 -9.17 0.67
CA ILE A 13 -7.59 -10.43 0.68
C ILE A 13 -8.92 -10.18 -0.04
N PRO A 14 -9.15 -10.76 -1.24
CA PRO A 14 -8.27 -11.69 -1.97
C PRO A 14 -7.03 -11.02 -2.58
N ARG A 15 -6.10 -11.84 -3.10
CA ARG A 15 -4.85 -11.37 -3.72
C ARG A 15 -5.16 -10.46 -4.91
N ALA A 16 -4.68 -9.22 -4.87
CA ALA A 16 -4.94 -8.20 -5.88
C ALA A 16 -3.66 -7.53 -6.37
N ARG A 17 -3.72 -6.90 -7.55
CA ARG A 17 -2.71 -5.93 -7.98
C ARG A 17 -2.79 -4.71 -7.07
N VAL A 18 -1.65 -4.13 -6.74
CA VAL A 18 -1.55 -3.01 -5.82
C VAL A 18 -0.88 -1.83 -6.52
N TRP A 19 -1.49 -0.67 -6.36
CA TRP A 19 -0.93 0.63 -6.71
C TRP A 19 -0.85 1.48 -5.45
N ILE A 20 0.26 2.19 -5.30
CA ILE A 20 0.52 3.10 -4.19
C ILE A 20 0.76 4.48 -4.79
N ASN A 21 -0.06 5.47 -4.43
CA ASN A 21 -0.06 6.83 -5.01
C ASN A 21 -0.05 6.81 -6.54
N GLY A 22 -0.87 5.93 -7.15
CA GLY A 22 -0.97 5.76 -8.60
C GLY A 22 0.16 4.92 -9.25
N ALA A 23 1.24 4.59 -8.53
CA ALA A 23 2.32 3.77 -9.05
C ALA A 23 2.06 2.27 -8.81
N PHE A 24 2.16 1.43 -9.85
CA PHE A 24 2.03 -0.02 -9.70
C PHE A 24 3.23 -0.60 -8.93
N VAL A 25 2.96 -1.33 -7.85
CA VAL A 25 4.02 -1.90 -6.98
C VAL A 25 4.09 -3.43 -7.00
N GLY A 26 3.08 -4.10 -7.55
CA GLY A 26 3.05 -5.56 -7.69
C GLY A 26 1.75 -6.20 -7.21
N MET A 27 1.83 -7.47 -6.84
CA MET A 27 0.69 -8.24 -6.30
C MET A 27 0.76 -8.26 -4.76
N SER A 28 -0.39 -8.29 -4.10
CA SER A 28 -0.46 -8.51 -2.65
C SER A 28 -0.14 -9.96 -2.26
N PRO A 29 0.52 -10.23 -1.12
CA PRO A 29 1.19 -9.26 -0.26
C PRO A 29 2.38 -8.60 -0.96
N THR A 30 2.51 -7.28 -0.83
CA THR A 30 3.67 -6.56 -1.38
C THR A 30 4.88 -6.68 -0.45
N SER A 31 6.08 -6.38 -0.96
CA SER A 31 7.20 -6.00 -0.10
C SER A 31 6.94 -4.64 0.57
N ALA A 32 7.76 -4.27 1.55
CA ALA A 32 7.71 -2.96 2.19
C ALA A 32 8.24 -1.86 1.24
N VAL A 33 7.31 -1.17 0.57
CA VAL A 33 7.60 -0.14 -0.43
C VAL A 33 7.87 1.19 0.27
N ARG A 34 8.88 1.93 -0.18
CA ARG A 34 9.12 3.28 0.32
C ARG A 34 7.99 4.21 -0.13
N VAL A 35 7.46 5.00 0.78
CA VAL A 35 6.41 5.98 0.50
C VAL A 35 6.84 7.35 0.99
N ASP A 36 6.50 8.37 0.22
CA ASP A 36 6.74 9.76 0.57
C ASP A 36 5.46 10.38 1.13
N GLY A 37 5.59 11.08 2.26
CA GLY A 37 4.47 11.71 2.96
C GLY A 37 3.81 10.83 4.02
N THR A 38 2.76 11.38 4.63
CA THR A 38 2.01 10.75 5.73
C THR A 38 0.69 10.15 5.29
N LYS A 39 0.14 10.56 4.14
CA LYS A 39 -1.12 10.06 3.59
C LYS A 39 -0.84 9.35 2.28
N VAL A 40 -1.22 8.08 2.19
CA VAL A 40 -0.92 7.21 1.06
C VAL A 40 -2.22 6.65 0.50
N GLU A 41 -2.42 6.84 -0.80
CA GLU A 41 -3.52 6.23 -1.53
C GLU A 41 -3.11 4.84 -2.01
N VAL A 42 -3.97 3.86 -1.74
CA VAL A 42 -3.78 2.47 -2.14
C VAL A 42 -4.96 2.07 -3.01
N ARG A 43 -4.68 1.77 -4.27
CA ARG A 43 -5.64 1.16 -5.17
C ARG A 43 -5.31 -0.32 -5.31
N LEU A 44 -6.36 -1.12 -5.28
CA LEU A 44 -6.33 -2.57 -5.41
C LEU A 44 -7.17 -2.95 -6.63
N GLU A 45 -6.70 -3.90 -7.43
CA GLU A 45 -7.44 -4.37 -8.59
C GLU A 45 -7.42 -5.89 -8.64
N HIS A 46 -8.60 -6.45 -8.71
CA HIS A 46 -8.84 -7.88 -8.79
C HIS A 46 -9.69 -8.16 -10.02
N ALA A 47 -9.28 -9.14 -10.83
CA ALA A 47 -9.93 -9.42 -12.12
C ALA A 47 -11.44 -9.70 -11.99
N ALA A 48 -11.87 -10.35 -10.91
CA ALA A 48 -13.27 -10.69 -10.67
C ALA A 48 -14.04 -9.70 -9.78
N LEU A 49 -13.35 -8.92 -8.93
CA LEU A 49 -14.01 -8.01 -7.97
C LEU A 49 -13.94 -6.53 -8.41
N GLY A 50 -13.23 -6.24 -9.50
CA GLY A 50 -12.99 -4.87 -9.94
C GLY A 50 -11.89 -4.20 -9.12
N HIS A 51 -12.04 -2.90 -8.88
CA HIS A 51 -11.07 -2.11 -8.14
C HIS A 51 -11.62 -1.65 -6.80
N HIS A 52 -10.73 -1.47 -5.84
CA HIS A 52 -11.01 -0.91 -4.52
C HIS A 52 -9.94 0.13 -4.18
N GLU A 53 -10.37 1.29 -3.71
CA GLU A 53 -9.47 2.38 -3.33
C GLU A 53 -9.61 2.67 -1.84
N THR A 54 -8.47 2.79 -1.17
CA THR A 54 -8.42 3.12 0.24
C THR A 54 -7.27 4.09 0.50
N THR A 55 -7.39 4.88 1.56
CA THR A 55 -6.32 5.77 2.00
C THR A 55 -5.87 5.34 3.39
N THR A 56 -4.55 5.29 3.59
CA THR A 56 -3.96 5.01 4.90
C THR A 56 -3.01 6.12 5.31
N THR A 57 -2.88 6.32 6.62
CA THR A 57 -1.89 7.22 7.19
C THR A 57 -0.70 6.39 7.66
N VAL A 58 0.50 6.78 7.24
CA VAL A 58 1.76 6.11 7.60
C VAL A 58 2.58 6.96 8.56
N GLU A 59 3.23 6.30 9.50
CA GLU A 59 4.10 6.96 10.48
C GLU A 59 5.50 7.15 9.91
N HIS A 60 6.04 8.36 10.04
CA HIS A 60 7.38 8.67 9.53
C HIS A 60 8.46 7.75 10.10
N GLY A 61 9.30 7.23 9.22
CA GLY A 61 10.44 6.38 9.60
C GLY A 61 10.08 4.96 10.02
N ARG A 62 8.81 4.56 9.92
CA ARG A 62 8.36 3.21 10.27
C ARG A 62 7.83 2.46 9.06
N THR A 63 7.76 1.14 9.21
CA THR A 63 7.04 0.28 8.27
C THR A 63 5.62 0.06 8.78
N THR A 64 4.64 0.52 8.03
CA THR A 64 3.21 0.28 8.28
C THR A 64 2.73 -0.90 7.47
N ALA A 65 1.98 -1.82 8.07
CA ALA A 65 1.32 -2.91 7.37
C ALA A 65 -0.18 -2.60 7.24
N LEU A 66 -0.64 -2.35 6.02
CA LEU A 66 -2.05 -2.16 5.69
C LEU A 66 -2.66 -3.49 5.26
N THR A 67 -3.62 -3.99 6.03
CA THR A 67 -4.44 -5.15 5.62
C THR A 67 -5.80 -4.67 5.14
N VAL A 68 -6.16 -5.03 3.91
CA VAL A 68 -7.43 -4.64 3.29
C VAL A 68 -8.23 -5.90 2.96
N ARG A 69 -9.47 -5.95 3.42
CA ARG A 69 -10.44 -7.01 3.16
C ARG A 69 -11.67 -6.36 2.55
N TRP A 70 -12.07 -6.78 1.35
CA TRP A 70 -13.27 -6.27 0.68
C TRP A 70 -13.93 -7.36 -0.17
#